data_AF-I6S3S5-F1
#
_entry.id   AF-I6S3S5-F1
#
_cell.length_a   1.000
_cell.length_b   1.000
_cell.length_c   1.000
_cell.angle_alpha   90.00
_cell.angle_beta   90.00
_cell.angle_gamma   90.00
#
_symmetry.space_group_name_H-M   'P 1'
#
loop_
_entity.id
_entity.type
_entity.pdbx_description
1 polymer ?
#
loop_
_entity_poly.entity_id
_entity_poly.type
_entity_poly.pdbx_seq_one_letter_code
_entity_poly.pdbx_strand_id
1 'polypeptide(L)'
;MEKIHKKIDPNEIPIIFVRDVNGHTPTKVSVKEWTDRYSPVSLNELQIKLYRQALAYYSEKDYAKAIDLLKFLISQTNYTHFEYIERLATIYRIIDAPLKEFQLLSNTLSIANLIPLPSGLIKKLERRMITVKKMLDKE
;
A
#
# COMPACT_ATOMS: atom_id res chain seq x y z
N MET A 1 -38.32 -14.79 -17.45
CA MET A 1 -37.99 -13.60 -18.27
C MET A 1 -36.49 -13.59 -18.48
N GLU A 2 -36.04 -14.00 -19.67
CA GLU A 2 -34.61 -13.98 -20.03
C GLU A 2 -34.11 -12.52 -20.11
N LYS A 3 -33.02 -12.22 -19.40
CA LYS A 3 -32.26 -10.98 -19.59
C LYS A 3 -31.53 -11.08 -20.92
N ILE A 4 -32.11 -10.51 -21.97
CA ILE A 4 -31.43 -10.29 -23.25
C ILE A 4 -30.23 -9.38 -22.96
N HIS A 5 -29.04 -9.97 -22.88
CA HIS A 5 -27.80 -9.21 -22.87
C HIS A 5 -27.68 -8.56 -24.24
N LYS A 6 -28.00 -7.27 -24.32
CA LYS A 6 -27.79 -6.44 -25.50
C LYS A 6 -26.31 -6.57 -25.86
N LYS A 7 -25.99 -7.23 -26.98
CA LYS A 7 -24.62 -7.29 -27.50
C LYS A 7 -24.20 -5.86 -27.77
N ILE A 8 -23.17 -5.39 -27.05
CA ILE A 8 -22.60 -4.06 -27.24
C ILE A 8 -22.04 -4.02 -28.66
N ASP A 9 -22.50 -3.05 -29.46
CA ASP A 9 -22.01 -2.87 -30.83
C ASP A 9 -20.53 -2.48 -30.77
N PRO A 10 -19.63 -3.14 -31.53
CA PRO A 10 -18.21 -2.79 -31.57
C PRO A 10 -17.94 -1.30 -31.87
N ASN A 11 -18.85 -0.63 -32.58
CA ASN A 11 -18.75 0.80 -32.90
C ASN A 11 -19.17 1.74 -31.75
N GLU A 12 -19.83 1.22 -30.71
CA GLU A 12 -20.23 2.00 -29.52
C GLU A 12 -19.15 1.99 -28.42
N ILE A 13 -18.08 1.21 -28.59
CA ILE A 13 -17.01 1.11 -27.59
C ILE A 13 -16.06 2.32 -27.72
N PRO A 14 -15.91 3.16 -26.68
CA PRO A 14 -14.99 4.28 -26.73
C PRO A 14 -13.54 3.81 -26.92
N ILE A 15 -12.86 4.40 -27.90
CA ILE A 15 -11.48 4.07 -28.29
C ILE A 15 -10.57 5.21 -27.85
N ILE A 16 -9.46 4.87 -27.19
CA ILE A 16 -8.38 5.78 -26.82
C ILE A 16 -7.27 5.66 -27.87
N PHE A 17 -6.77 6.81 -28.33
CA PHE A 17 -5.59 6.91 -29.20
C PHE A 17 -4.37 7.23 -28.35
N VAL A 18 -3.48 6.25 -28.22
CA VAL A 18 -2.22 6.43 -27.50
C VAL A 18 -1.20 7.05 -28.44
N ARG A 19 -0.50 8.11 -28.01
CA ARG A 19 0.61 8.72 -28.77
C ARG A 19 1.94 8.35 -28.14
N ASP A 20 2.95 8.10 -28.97
CA ASP A 20 4.34 7.96 -28.51
C ASP A 20 4.93 9.32 -28.11
N VAL A 21 6.15 9.30 -27.56
CA VAL A 21 6.91 10.51 -27.16
C VAL A 21 7.20 11.47 -28.33
N ASN A 22 7.03 10.99 -29.57
CA ASN A 22 7.23 11.76 -30.81
C ASN A 22 5.89 12.24 -31.41
N GLY A 23 4.76 11.98 -30.77
CA GLY A 23 3.43 12.41 -31.20
C GLY A 23 2.74 11.51 -32.24
N HIS A 24 3.36 10.40 -32.66
CA HIS A 24 2.71 9.43 -33.56
C HIS A 24 1.71 8.59 -32.77
N THR A 25 0.55 8.26 -33.34
CA THR A 25 -0.43 7.35 -32.73
C THR A 25 -0.13 5.89 -33.11
N PRO A 26 0.58 5.10 -32.28
CA PRO A 26 1.03 3.78 -32.69
C PRO A 26 -0.04 2.71 -32.47
N THR A 27 -1.05 2.96 -31.62
CA THR A 27 -2.02 1.92 -31.24
C THR A 27 -3.38 2.50 -30.84
N LYS A 28 -4.45 1.92 -31.38
CA LYS A 28 -5.83 2.12 -30.91
C LYS A 28 -6.12 1.08 -29.84
N VAL A 29 -6.60 1.51 -28.67
CA VAL A 29 -7.00 0.60 -27.60
C VAL A 29 -8.38 1.00 -27.09
N SER A 30 -9.20 0.03 -26.70
CA SER A 30 -10.46 0.34 -26.01
C SER A 30 -10.17 0.91 -24.61
N VAL A 31 -11.12 1.66 -24.04
CA VAL A 31 -11.02 2.15 -22.65
C VAL A 31 -10.76 1.00 -21.66
N LYS A 32 -11.37 -0.16 -21.90
CA LYS A 32 -11.17 -1.36 -21.06
C LYS A 32 -9.73 -1.85 -21.15
N GLU A 33 -9.20 -2.03 -22.36
CA GLU A 33 -7.81 -2.46 -22.55
C GLU A 33 -6.79 -1.44 -22.04
N TRP A 34 -7.07 -0.14 -22.14
CA TRP A 34 -6.24 0.90 -21.54
C TRP A 34 -6.21 0.76 -20.02
N THR A 35 -7.39 0.63 -19.40
CA THR A 35 -7.49 0.43 -17.94
C THR A 35 -6.76 -0.83 -17.52
N ASP A 36 -6.94 -1.95 -18.22
CA ASP A 36 -6.28 -3.22 -17.90
C ASP A 36 -4.75 -3.17 -18.09
N ARG A 37 -4.25 -2.46 -19.12
CA ARG A 37 -2.80 -2.32 -19.39
C ARG A 37 -2.10 -1.36 -18.42
N TYR A 38 -2.75 -0.28 -18.01
CA TYR A 38 -2.13 0.77 -17.18
C TYR A 38 -2.49 0.67 -15.69
N SER A 39 -3.54 -0.03 -15.30
CA SER A 39 -3.99 -0.13 -13.90
C SER A 39 -2.97 -0.80 -12.96
N PRO A 40 -2.33 -1.94 -13.28
CA PRO A 40 -1.40 -2.58 -12.35
C PRO A 40 -0.09 -1.79 -12.19
N VAL A 41 0.41 -1.20 -13.28
CA VAL A 41 1.67 -0.43 -13.28
C VAL A 41 1.48 0.92 -12.60
N SER A 42 0.35 1.60 -12.83
CA SER A 42 0.04 2.87 -12.19
C SER A 42 -0.24 2.74 -10.69
N LEU A 43 -0.87 1.64 -10.25
CA LEU A 43 -1.08 1.37 -8.82
C LEU A 43 0.25 1.13 -8.09
N ASN A 44 1.17 0.38 -8.68
CA ASN A 44 2.51 0.18 -8.13
C ASN A 44 3.32 1.49 -8.10
N GLU A 45 3.27 2.29 -9.18
CA GLU A 45 3.88 3.61 -9.20
C GLU A 45 3.30 4.56 -8.14
N LEU A 46 1.98 4.54 -7.93
CA LEU A 46 1.32 5.35 -6.93
C LEU A 46 1.78 4.95 -5.53
N GLN A 47 1.84 3.65 -5.21
CA GLN A 47 2.35 3.16 -3.93
C GLN A 47 3.80 3.61 -3.69
N ILE A 48 4.66 3.48 -4.70
CA ILE A 48 6.05 3.94 -4.63
C ILE A 48 6.13 5.46 -4.39
N LYS A 49 5.34 6.26 -5.13
CA LYS A 49 5.31 7.73 -4.98
C LYS A 49 4.82 8.14 -3.59
N LEU A 50 3.75 7.51 -3.10
CA LEU A 50 3.20 7.76 -1.77
C LEU A 50 4.19 7.36 -0.67
N TYR A 51 4.89 6.24 -0.82
CA TYR A 51 5.90 5.83 0.15
C TYR A 51 7.08 6.80 0.17
N ARG A 52 7.57 7.25 -0.99
CA ARG A 52 8.59 8.31 -1.07
C ARG A 52 8.13 9.59 -0.38
N GLN A 53 6.87 9.98 -0.56
CA GLN A 53 6.31 11.14 0.11
C GLN A 53 6.24 10.93 1.64
N ALA A 54 5.87 9.73 2.11
CA ALA A 54 5.88 9.41 3.54
C ALA A 54 7.31 9.51 4.13
N LEU A 55 8.34 9.12 3.37
CA LEU A 55 9.74 9.28 3.78
C LEU A 55 10.19 10.75 3.81
N ALA A 56 9.70 11.58 2.88
CA ALA A 56 9.94 13.02 2.91
C ALA A 56 9.35 13.64 4.19
N TYR A 57 8.06 13.38 4.48
CA TYR A 57 7.43 13.85 5.72
C TYR A 57 8.13 13.33 6.98
N TYR A 58 8.55 12.05 6.99
CA TYR A 58 9.35 11.50 8.08
C TYR A 58 10.66 12.28 8.31
N SER A 59 11.36 12.64 7.22
CA SER A 59 12.63 13.38 7.28
C SER A 59 12.42 14.81 7.76
N GLU A 60 11.30 15.41 7.39
CA GLU A 60 10.86 16.75 7.83
C GLU A 60 10.27 16.75 9.27
N LYS A 61 10.17 15.58 9.91
CA LYS A 61 9.52 15.37 11.21
C LYS A 61 8.02 15.72 11.24
N ASP A 62 7.39 15.83 10.07
CA ASP A 62 5.93 15.92 9.95
C ASP A 62 5.32 14.53 10.09
N TYR A 63 5.37 14.01 11.31
CA TYR A 63 4.97 12.63 11.61
C TYR A 63 3.47 12.39 11.39
N ALA A 64 2.63 13.42 11.53
CA ALA A 64 1.19 13.30 11.30
C ALA A 64 0.92 12.87 9.85
N LYS A 65 1.47 13.59 8.87
CA LYS A 65 1.29 13.25 7.45
C LYS A 65 1.98 11.94 7.07
N ALA A 66 3.15 11.66 7.64
CA ALA A 66 3.83 10.38 7.41
C ALA A 66 2.98 9.19 7.91
N ILE A 67 2.35 9.31 9.08
CA ILE A 67 1.47 8.28 9.64
C ILE A 67 0.28 8.03 8.71
N ASP A 68 -0.38 9.07 8.23
CA ASP A 68 -1.56 8.93 7.37
C ASP A 68 -1.24 8.19 6.08
N LEU A 69 -0.14 8.56 5.40
CA LEU A 69 0.31 7.88 4.20
C LEU A 69 0.70 6.43 4.45
N LEU A 70 1.39 6.13 5.56
CA LEU A 70 1.79 4.76 5.89
C LEU A 70 0.59 3.89 6.24
N LYS A 71 -0.39 4.39 6.97
CA LYS A 71 -1.64 3.67 7.25
C LYS A 71 -2.40 3.37 5.97
N PHE A 72 -2.50 4.35 5.08
CA PHE A 72 -3.11 4.14 3.77
C PHE A 72 -2.40 3.03 3.01
N LEU A 73 -1.08 3.12 2.85
CA LEU A 73 -0.27 2.12 2.15
C LEU A 73 -0.42 0.70 2.74
N ILE A 74 -0.33 0.55 4.06
CA ILE A 74 -0.48 -0.74 4.74
C ILE A 74 -1.86 -1.35 4.45
N SER A 75 -2.92 -0.53 4.46
CA SER A 75 -4.29 -0.97 4.16
C SER A 75 -4.45 -1.43 2.71
N GLN A 76 -3.81 -0.73 1.76
CA GLN A 76 -3.90 -1.06 0.34
C GLN A 76 -3.13 -2.34 0.00
N THR A 77 -2.05 -2.61 0.73
CA THR A 77 -1.20 -3.77 0.47
C THR A 77 -1.54 -4.98 1.35
N ASN A 78 -2.60 -4.94 2.16
CA ASN A 78 -2.93 -6.01 3.10
C ASN A 78 -1.72 -6.48 3.93
N TYR A 79 -0.92 -5.53 4.42
CA TYR A 79 0.25 -5.81 5.27
C TYR A 79 1.39 -6.63 4.63
N THR A 80 1.42 -6.79 3.30
CA THR A 80 2.51 -7.52 2.61
C THR A 80 3.83 -6.74 2.55
N HIS A 81 3.77 -5.41 2.56
CA HIS A 81 4.93 -4.51 2.51
C HIS A 81 5.40 -4.13 3.92
N PHE A 82 6.39 -4.87 4.40
CA PHE A 82 6.89 -4.73 5.77
C PHE A 82 7.62 -3.41 6.02
N GLU A 83 8.25 -2.83 5.01
CA GLU A 83 8.94 -1.56 5.11
C GLU A 83 8.02 -0.43 5.60
N TYR A 84 6.72 -0.49 5.25
CA TYR A 84 5.73 0.49 5.70
C TYR A 84 5.41 0.31 7.19
N ILE A 85 5.30 -0.94 7.62
CA ILE A 85 5.01 -1.34 9.00
C ILE A 85 6.18 -0.93 9.91
N GLU A 86 7.41 -1.23 9.52
CA GLU A 86 8.61 -0.84 10.29
C GLU A 86 8.76 0.67 10.41
N ARG A 87 8.48 1.39 9.32
CA ARG A 87 8.54 2.86 9.33
C ARG A 87 7.49 3.43 10.27
N LEU A 88 6.26 2.94 10.21
CA LEU A 88 5.17 3.39 11.07
C LEU A 88 5.43 3.05 12.54
N ALA A 89 5.90 1.85 12.84
CA ALA A 89 6.28 1.44 14.19
C ALA A 89 7.41 2.33 14.74
N THR A 90 8.39 2.68 13.90
CA THR A 90 9.47 3.62 14.27
C THR A 90 8.93 5.01 14.58
N ILE A 91 7.97 5.50 13.80
CA ILE A 91 7.33 6.80 14.11
C ILE A 91 6.60 6.73 15.45
N TYR A 92 5.80 5.69 15.70
CA TYR A 92 5.12 5.53 16.99
C TYR A 92 6.08 5.47 18.17
N ARG A 93 7.26 4.88 17.99
CA ARG A 93 8.33 4.92 18.98
C ARG A 93 8.85 6.33 19.23
N ILE A 94 9.09 7.11 18.17
CA ILE A 94 9.63 8.48 18.27
C ILE A 94 8.64 9.42 18.97
N ILE A 95 7.35 9.29 18.69
CA ILE A 95 6.31 10.13 19.29
C ILE A 95 5.79 9.60 20.64
N ASP A 96 6.49 8.64 21.22
CA ASP A 96 6.15 8.01 22.50
C ASP A 96 4.70 7.50 22.58
N ALA A 97 4.28 6.77 21.54
CA ALA A 97 2.96 6.15 21.45
C ALA A 97 3.07 4.61 21.50
N PRO A 98 3.50 4.02 22.63
CA PRO A 98 3.76 2.58 22.74
C PRO A 98 2.52 1.72 22.50
N LEU A 99 1.33 2.19 22.88
CA LEU A 99 0.08 1.47 22.64
C LEU A 99 -0.21 1.32 21.13
N LYS A 100 0.04 2.38 20.34
CA LYS A 100 -0.16 2.36 18.89
C LYS A 100 0.88 1.47 18.21
N GLU A 101 2.12 1.49 18.69
CA GLU A 101 3.17 0.58 18.24
C GLU A 101 2.77 -0.88 18.51
N PHE A 102 2.32 -1.19 19.72
CA PHE A 102 1.90 -2.54 20.09
C PHE A 102 0.74 -3.06 19.22
N GLN A 103 -0.31 -2.23 19.04
CA GLN A 103 -1.45 -2.59 18.20
C GLN A 103 -1.05 -2.87 16.75
N LEU A 104 -0.17 -2.05 16.17
CA LEU A 104 0.35 -2.26 14.82
C LEU A 104 1.09 -3.59 14.69
N LEU A 105 2.00 -3.88 15.63
CA LEU A 105 2.81 -5.11 15.62
C LEU A 105 1.93 -6.35 15.82
N SER A 106 0.97 -6.31 16.76
CA SER A 106 0.01 -7.38 17.00
C SER A 106 -0.81 -7.70 15.74
N ASN A 107 -1.39 -6.68 15.10
CA ASN A 107 -2.18 -6.86 13.88
C ASN A 107 -1.34 -7.45 12.75
N THR A 108 -0.09 -6.98 12.60
CA THR A 108 0.83 -7.49 11.58
C THR A 108 1.13 -8.97 11.80
N LEU A 109 1.43 -9.37 13.04
CA LEU A 109 1.72 -10.77 13.37
C LEU A 109 0.51 -11.68 13.19
N SER A 110 -0.70 -11.20 13.51
CA SER A 110 -1.93 -11.96 13.22
C SER A 110 -2.10 -12.24 11.72
N ILE A 111 -1.76 -11.27 10.86
CA ILE A 111 -1.85 -11.41 9.40
C ILE A 111 -0.69 -12.26 8.84
N ALA A 112 0.49 -12.22 9.47
CA ALA A 112 1.63 -13.06 9.10
C ALA A 112 1.34 -14.57 9.19
N ASN A 113 0.32 -14.98 9.96
CA ASN A 113 -0.15 -16.37 9.98
C ASN A 113 -0.95 -16.76 8.73
N LEU A 114 -1.49 -15.77 8.00
CA LEU A 114 -2.31 -15.96 6.80
C LEU A 114 -1.50 -15.77 5.51
N ILE A 115 -0.41 -15.01 5.56
CA ILE A 115 0.45 -14.68 4.42
C ILE A 115 1.88 -15.12 4.76
N PRO A 116 2.57 -15.90 3.90
CA PRO A 116 3.91 -16.39 4.19
C PRO A 116 4.93 -15.23 4.21
N LEU A 117 5.11 -14.63 5.39
CA LEU A 117 6.18 -13.67 5.63
C LEU A 117 7.50 -14.41 5.91
N PRO A 118 8.67 -13.82 5.55
CA PRO A 118 9.96 -14.39 5.90
C PRO A 118 10.10 -14.61 7.42
N SER A 119 10.53 -15.81 7.83
CA SER A 119 10.61 -16.19 9.25
C SER A 119 11.53 -15.28 10.09
N GLY A 120 12.60 -14.75 9.51
CA GLY A 120 13.48 -13.79 10.18
C GLY A 120 12.79 -12.46 10.51
N LEU A 121 11.84 -12.04 9.67
CA LEU A 121 11.08 -10.82 9.82
C LEU A 121 10.00 -10.97 10.90
N ILE A 122 9.33 -12.13 10.93
CA ILE A 122 8.40 -12.49 12.02
C ILE A 122 9.13 -12.45 13.37
N LYS A 123 10.28 -13.11 13.50
CA LYS A 123 11.07 -13.10 14.74
C LYS A 123 11.48 -11.69 15.18
N LYS A 124 11.77 -10.79 14.23
CA LYS A 124 12.10 -9.39 14.51
C LYS A 124 10.90 -8.65 15.10
N LEU A 125 9.72 -8.82 14.50
CA LEU A 125 8.45 -8.25 14.97
C LEU A 125 8.08 -8.76 16.37
N GLU A 126 8.18 -10.06 16.61
CA GLU A 126 7.89 -10.67 17.92
C GLU A 126 8.79 -10.09 19.01
N ARG A 127 10.10 -10.02 18.76
CA ARG A 127 11.05 -9.42 19.71
C ARG A 127 10.71 -7.97 20.01
N ARG A 128 10.38 -7.19 18.98
CA ARG A 128 10.00 -5.79 19.14
C ARG A 128 8.70 -5.66 19.95
N MET A 129 7.70 -6.49 19.66
CA MET A 129 6.43 -6.51 20.38
C MET A 129 6.61 -6.86 21.87
N ILE A 130 7.46 -7.84 22.20
CA ILE A 130 7.78 -8.19 23.59
C ILE A 130 8.40 -6.98 24.32
N THR A 131 9.32 -6.27 23.67
CA THR A 131 9.93 -5.05 24.24
C THR A 131 8.90 -3.96 24.48
N VAL A 132 8.01 -3.71 23.52
CA VAL A 132 6.92 -2.71 23.65
C VAL A 132 5.98 -3.10 24.78
N LYS A 133 5.59 -4.38 24.87
CA LYS A 133 4.72 -4.88 25.93
C LYS A 133 5.31 -4.63 27.31
N LYS A 134 6.61 -4.92 27.49
CA LYS A 134 7.33 -4.63 28.75
C LYS A 134 7.37 -3.14 29.11
N MET A 135 7.23 -2.24 28.14
CA MET A 135 7.14 -0.80 28.40
C MET A 135 5.73 -0.43 28.85
N LEU A 136 4.70 -0.98 28.19
CA LEU A 136 3.30 -0.79 28.59
C LEU A 136 3.00 -1.37 29.98
N ASP A 137 3.60 -2.51 30.34
CA ASP A 137 3.41 -3.14 31.66
C ASP A 137 4.13 -2.38 32.80
N LYS A 138 4.92 -1.35 32.48
CA LYS A 138 5.68 -0.53 33.45
C LYS A 138 5.12 0.88 33.65
N GLU A 139 4.13 1.28 32.85
CA GLU A 139 3.32 2.49 33.04
C GLU A 139 2.16 2.20 34.01
#